data_AF-A0AAN7AFE5-F1
#
_entry.id   AF-A0AAN7AFE5-F1
#
_cell.length_a   1.000
_cell.length_b   1.000
_cell.length_c   1.000
_cell.angle_alpha   90.00
_cell.angle_beta   90.00
_cell.angle_gamma   90.00
#
_symmetry.space_group_name_H-M   'P 1'
#
loop_
_entity.id
_entity.type
_entity.pdbx_description
1 polymer ?
#
loop_
_entity_poly.entity_id
_entity_poly.type
_entity_poly.pdbx_seq_one_letter_code
_entity_poly.pdbx_strand_id
1 'polypeptide(L)' 'MRLLKARTEHLEFEEFSDQDLPFSAILSHTWGEEEVSLQDILWGKRDIDQRAGFIKIMQTRKLAAKHGDDTDR' A
#
# COMPACT_ATOMS: atom_id res chain seq x y z
N MET A 1 5.41 1.01 -13.01
CA MET A 1 5.49 1.04 -11.52
C MET A 1 4.39 0.18 -10.92
N ARG A 2 4.62 -0.51 -9.79
CA ARG A 2 3.56 -1.24 -9.07
C ARG A 2 3.12 -0.48 -7.84
N LEU A 3 1.82 -0.25 -7.67
CA LEU A 3 1.25 0.50 -6.54
C LEU A 3 0.19 -0.33 -5.81
N LEU A 4 -0.05 -0.01 -4.55
CA LEU A 4 -1.09 -0.62 -3.73
C LEU A 4 -2.39 0.19 -3.81
N LYS A 5 -3.52 -0.48 -4.07
CA LYS A 5 -4.83 0.17 -4.14
C LYS A 5 -5.34 0.51 -2.74
N ALA A 6 -5.73 1.77 -2.55
CA ALA A 6 -6.20 2.27 -1.26
C ALA A 6 -7.65 1.88 -0.93
N ARG A 7 -8.51 1.76 -1.95
CA ARG A 7 -9.98 1.61 -1.81
C ARG A 7 -10.49 0.21 -2.17
N THR A 8 -9.85 -0.82 -1.62
CA THR A 8 -10.28 -2.22 -1.80
C THR A 8 -10.45 -2.88 -0.43
N GLU A 9 -11.22 -3.95 -0.31
CA GLU A 9 -11.33 -4.64 1.00
C GLU A 9 -10.05 -5.41 1.34
N HIS A 10 -9.35 -5.89 0.31
CA HIS A 10 -8.10 -6.63 0.41
C HIS A 10 -6.90 -5.85 -0.15
N LEU A 11 -5.68 -6.25 0.19
CA LEU A 11 -4.47 -5.69 -0.41
C LEU A 11 -4.38 -6.11 -1.87
N GLU A 12 -4.58 -5.16 -2.78
CA GLU A 12 -4.50 -5.36 -4.21
C GLU A 12 -3.40 -4.48 -4.80
N PHE A 13 -2.54 -5.09 -5.61
CA PHE A 13 -1.47 -4.39 -6.31
C PHE A 13 -1.85 -4.23 -7.78
N GLU A 14 -1.59 -3.05 -8.32
CA GLU A 14 -1.84 -2.74 -9.72
C GLU A 14 -0.55 -2.25 -10.36
N GLU A 15 -0.30 -2.72 -11.58
CA GLU A 15 0.83 -2.29 -12.38
C GLU A 15 0.40 -1.14 -13.28
N PHE A 16 1.12 -0.04 -13.16
CA PHE A 16 0.94 1.17 -13.94
C PHE A 16 2.08 1.30 -14.93
N SER A 17 1.75 1.59 -16.19
CA SER A 17 2.73 2.08 -17.16
C SER A 17 3.07 3.54 -16.84
N ASP A 18 4.15 4.08 -17.43
CA ASP A 18 4.51 5.49 -17.23
C ASP A 18 3.43 6.46 -17.76
N GLN A 19 2.55 6.00 -18.65
CA GLN A 19 1.44 6.77 -19.20
C GLN A 19 0.17 6.72 -18.32
N ASP A 20 0.07 5.75 -17.41
CA ASP A 20 -1.14 5.49 -16.61
C ASP A 20 -0.95 5.79 -15.12
N LEU A 21 0.15 6.45 -14.74
CA LEU A 21 0.42 6.75 -13.34
C LEU A 21 -0.71 7.60 -12.71
N PRO A 22 -1.16 7.26 -11.50
CA PRO A 22 -2.16 8.07 -10.82
C PRO A 22 -1.60 9.46 -10.54
N PHE A 23 -2.50 10.46 -10.53
CA PHE A 23 -2.15 11.85 -10.26
C PHE A 23 -1.38 12.03 -8.95
N SER A 24 -1.66 11.20 -7.95
CA SER A 24 -0.90 11.16 -6.70
C SER A 24 -0.76 9.74 -6.17
N ALA A 25 0.36 9.51 -5.47
CA ALA A 25 0.63 8.29 -4.74
C ALA A 25 1.29 8.64 -3.39
N ILE A 26 0.85 7.98 -2.31
CA ILE A 26 1.49 8.12 -1.00
C ILE A 26 2.59 7.06 -0.90
N LEU A 27 3.83 7.52 -0.74
CA LEU A 27 4.96 6.62 -0.51
C LEU A 27 5.00 6.24 0.98
N SER A 28 4.95 4.94 1.26
CA SER A 28 5.22 4.42 2.60
C SER A 28 6.63 3.85 2.62
N HIS A 29 7.50 4.47 3.41
CA HIS A 29 8.87 4.01 3.60
C HIS A 29 8.90 3.06 4.80
N THR A 30 9.17 1.76 4.59
CA THR A 30 9.40 0.75 5.65
C THR A 30 10.75 0.10 5.39
N TRP A 31 11.80 0.56 6.09
CA TRP A 31 13.16 0.05 5.92
C TRP A 31 13.67 -0.54 7.22
N GLY A 32 14.58 -1.51 7.12
CA GLY A 32 15.15 -2.19 8.26
C GLY A 32 14.22 -3.27 8.82
N GLU A 33 14.20 -3.44 10.13
CA GLU A 33 13.52 -4.57 10.80
C GLU A 33 12.01 -4.61 10.57
N GLU A 34 11.41 -3.47 10.21
CA GLU A 34 9.99 -3.35 9.89
C GLU A 34 9.65 -3.67 8.43
N GLU A 35 10.63 -3.93 7.56
CA GLU A 35 10.40 -4.12 6.13
C GLU A 35 9.55 -5.38 5.85
N VAL A 36 8.40 -5.19 5.18
CA VAL A 36 7.56 -6.30 4.71
C VAL A 36 7.73 -6.44 3.22
N SER A 37 8.16 -7.62 2.77
CA SER A 37 8.35 -7.88 1.35
C SER A 37 7.01 -8.09 0.65
N LEU A 38 6.97 -7.83 -0.66
CA LEU A 38 5.80 -8.15 -1.47
C LEU A 38 5.44 -9.64 -1.41
N GLN A 39 6.43 -10.53 -1.34
CA GLN A 39 6.22 -11.97 -1.21
C GLN A 39 5.54 -12.33 0.11
N ASP A 40 5.94 -11.69 1.22
CA ASP A 40 5.28 -11.89 2.52
C ASP A 40 3.76 -11.61 2.39
N ILE A 41 3.40 -10.52 1.69
CA ILE A 41 2.01 -10.11 1.48
C ILE A 41 1.27 -11.07 0.54
N LEU A 42 1.84 -11.36 -0.63
CA LEU A 42 1.18 -12.18 -1.66
C LEU A 42 1.00 -13.64 -1.22
N TRP A 43 1.93 -14.18 -0.45
CA TRP A 43 1.87 -15.57 0.04
C TRP A 43 1.20 -15.70 1.41
N GLY A 44 0.73 -14.60 2.00
CA GLY A 44 0.03 -14.61 3.28
C GLY A 44 0.90 -15.23 4.38
N LYS A 45 2.12 -14.70 4.55
CA LYS A 45 3.04 -15.20 5.60
C LYS A 45 2.34 -15.20 6.96
N ARG A 46 2.52 -16.28 7.72
CA ARG A 46 2.03 -16.36 9.10
C ARG A 46 2.53 -15.17 9.91
N ASP A 47 1.64 -14.60 10.71
CA ASP A 47 1.90 -13.47 11.60
C ASP A 47 2.29 -12.15 10.89
N ILE A 48 2.04 -12.03 9.58
CA ILE A 48 2.31 -10.79 8.85
C ILE A 48 1.53 -9.59 9.42
N ASP A 49 0.32 -9.84 9.91
CA ASP A 49 -0.56 -8.87 10.57
C ASP A 49 0.01 -8.29 11.86
N GLN A 50 0.97 -8.99 12.48
CA GLN A 50 1.68 -8.54 13.68
C GLN A 50 2.95 -7.73 13.37
N ARG A 51 3.39 -7.70 12.10
CA ARG A 51 4.61 -6.97 11.72
C ARG A 51 4.33 -5.47 11.66
N ALA A 52 5.18 -4.68 12.32
CA ALA A 52 5.05 -3.22 12.38
C ALA A 52 4.92 -2.57 10.99
N GLY A 53 5.71 -3.00 10.00
CA GLY A 53 5.60 -2.47 8.64
C GLY A 53 4.29 -2.81 7.95
N PHE A 54 3.71 -3.98 8.22
CA PHE A 54 2.40 -4.35 7.66
C PHE A 54 1.30 -3.47 8.27
N ILE A 55 1.32 -3.28 9.59
CA ILE A 55 0.40 -2.39 10.30
C ILE A 55 0.50 -0.97 9.73
N LYS A 56 1.72 -0.47 9.49
CA LYS A 56 1.96 0.84 8.87
C LYS A 56 1.39 0.91 7.46
N ILE A 57 1.64 -0.10 6.61
CA ILE A 57 1.05 -0.17 5.26
C ILE A 57 -0.47 -0.05 5.33
N MET A 58 -1.13 -0.79 6.23
CA MET A 58 -2.57 -0.76 6.39
C MET A 58 -3.09 0.60 6.88
N GLN A 59 -2.37 1.27 7.78
CA GLN A 59 -2.72 2.61 8.25
C GLN A 59 -2.53 3.68 7.15
N THR A 60 -1.39 3.68 6.47
CA THR A 60 -1.11 4.61 5.36
C THR A 60 -2.11 4.43 4.23
N ARG A 61 -2.52 3.19 3.95
CA ARG A 61 -3.57 2.88 2.97
C ARG A 61 -4.93 3.48 3.36
N LYS A 62 -5.35 3.36 4.62
CA LYS A 62 -6.57 4.00 5.13
C LYS A 62 -6.51 5.52 5.02
N LEU A 63 -5.33 6.08 5.31
CA LEU A 63 -5.08 7.51 5.17
C LEU A 63 -5.17 7.95 3.71
N ALA A 64 -4.56 7.22 2.78
CA ALA A 64 -4.64 7.46 1.34
C ALA A 64 -6.08 7.40 0.82
N ALA A 65 -6.87 6.42 1.28
CA ALA A 65 -8.29 6.32 0.92
C ALA A 65 -9.09 7.54 1.37
N LYS A 66 -8.78 8.09 2.55
CA LYS A 66 -9.44 9.29 3.07
C LYS A 66 -9.01 10.58 2.35
N HIS A 67 -7.72 10.73 2.05
CA HIS A 67 -7.19 11.95 1.42
C HIS A 67 -7.33 11.98 -0.09
N GLY A 68 -7.41 10.83 -0.76
CA GLY A 68 -7.70 10.77 -2.19
C GLY A 68 -9.10 11.28 -2.55
N ASP A 69 -10.01 11.43 -1.57
CA ASP A 69 -11.32 12.08 -1.76
C ASP A 69 -11.22 13.62 -1.83
N ASP A 70 -10.14 14.22 -1.31
CA ASP A 70 -9.97 15.68 -1.32
C ASP A 70 -9.47 16.23 -2.66
N THR A 71 -8.92 15.37 -3.54
CA THR A 71 -8.38 15.77 -4.84
C THR A 71 -9.38 15.69 -6.01
N ASP A 72 -10.60 15.20 -5.78
CA ASP A 72 -11.68 15.11 -6.79
C ASP A 72 -12.66 16.30 -6.74
N ARG A 73 -12.24 17.47 -6.24
CA ARG A 73 -13.03 18.72 -6.23
C ARG A 73 -12.57 19.76 -7.23
#